data_AF-W6KDG7-F1
#
_entry.id   AF-W6KDG7-F1
#
_cell.length_a   1.000
_cell.length_b   1.000
_cell.length_c   1.000
_cell.angle_alpha   90.00
_cell.angle_beta   90.00
_cell.angle_gamma   90.00
#
_symmetry.space_group_name_H-M   'P 1'
#
loop_
_entity.id
_entity.type
_entity.pdbx_description
1 polymer ?
#
loop_
_entity_poly.entity_id
_entity_poly.type
_entity_poly.pdbx_seq_one_letter_code
_entity_poly.pdbx_strand_id
1 'polypeptide(L)'
;MADDPVTKAIAVLNDALKRDPEAITKLINMRADCAKSLADHPTIQTIVLDGSHKVGLMGLLNGILGDSPSGVIGARGRQLPSGLFTSVTEFVDLRKGKVDLLT
;
A
#
# COMPACT_ATOMS: atom_id res chain seq x y z
N MET A 1 17.43 -13.80 -14.29
CA MET A 1 17.32 -12.72 -13.28
C MET A 1 16.00 -12.96 -12.58
N ALA A 2 16.00 -13.23 -11.27
CA ALA A 2 14.75 -13.33 -10.54
C ALA A 2 14.07 -11.95 -10.60
N ASP A 3 12.84 -11.90 -11.10
CA ASP A 3 12.09 -10.65 -11.20
C ASP A 3 12.04 -9.99 -9.82
N ASP A 4 12.47 -8.73 -9.75
CA ASP A 4 12.43 -7.90 -8.56
C ASP A 4 11.04 -8.02 -7.89
N PRO A 5 10.95 -8.45 -6.61
CA PRO A 5 9.68 -8.75 -5.96
C PRO A 5 8.67 -7.59 -5.98
N VAL A 6 9.16 -6.35 -5.88
CA VAL A 6 8.33 -5.15 -5.95
C VAL A 6 7.76 -4.96 -7.35
N THR A 7 8.60 -5.05 -8.39
CA THR A 7 8.16 -4.98 -9.80
C THR A 7 7.12 -6.06 -10.09
N LYS A 8 7.35 -7.29 -9.63
CA LYS A 8 6.39 -8.39 -9.80
C LYS A 8 5.07 -8.11 -9.08
N ALA A 9 5.11 -7.63 -7.83
CA ALA A 9 3.90 -7.30 -7.08
C ALA A 9 3.08 -6.20 -7.78
N ILE A 10 3.73 -5.15 -8.25
CA ILE A 10 3.07 -4.05 -8.98
C ILE A 10 2.44 -4.55 -10.28
N ALA A 11 3.13 -5.42 -11.03
CA ALA A 11 2.60 -6.01 -12.25
C ALA A 11 1.33 -6.82 -11.98
N VAL A 12 1.33 -7.67 -10.95
CA VAL A 12 0.16 -8.47 -10.55
C VAL A 12 -0.98 -7.59 -10.06
N LEU A 13 -0.69 -6.58 -9.22
CA LEU A 13 -1.70 -5.66 -8.70
C LEU A 13 -2.38 -4.86 -9.82
N ASN A 14 -1.61 -4.38 -10.80
CA ASN A 14 -2.16 -3.66 -11.95
C ASN A 14 -2.94 -4.59 -12.90
N ASP A 15 -2.49 -5.83 -13.13
CA ASP A 15 -3.27 -6.81 -13.90
C ASP A 15 -4.60 -7.14 -13.20
N ALA A 16 -4.58 -7.31 -11.88
CA ALA A 16 -5.78 -7.52 -11.08
C ALA A 16 -6.72 -6.30 -11.14
N LEU A 17 -6.19 -5.08 -11.00
CA LEU A 17 -6.96 -3.83 -11.10
C LEU A 17 -7.64 -3.69 -12.47
N LYS A 18 -6.93 -4.06 -13.54
CA LYS A 18 -7.49 -4.02 -14.91
C LYS A 18 -8.66 -4.99 -15.08
N ARG A 19 -8.61 -6.13 -14.40
CA ARG A 19 -9.65 -7.18 -14.49
C ARG A 19 -10.87 -6.85 -13.63
N ASP A 20 -10.66 -6.32 -12.42
CA ASP A 20 -11.73 -5.96 -11.50
C ASP A 20 -11.37 -4.70 -10.68
N PRO A 21 -11.59 -3.51 -11.25
CA PRO A 21 -11.22 -2.27 -10.59
C PRO A 21 -12.04 -1.99 -9.33
N GLU A 22 -13.29 -2.46 -9.27
CA GLU A 22 -14.16 -2.25 -8.13
C GLU A 22 -13.73 -3.11 -6.94
N ALA A 23 -13.50 -4.41 -7.14
CA ALA A 23 -13.05 -5.29 -6.06
C ALA A 23 -11.69 -4.87 -5.53
N ILE A 24 -10.76 -4.50 -6.40
CA ILE A 24 -9.42 -4.05 -5.98
C ILE A 24 -9.48 -2.71 -5.24
N THR A 25 -10.31 -1.77 -5.68
CA THR A 25 -10.53 -0.51 -4.95
C THR A 25 -11.11 -0.78 -3.55
N LYS A 26 -12.13 -1.66 -3.45
CA LYS A 26 -12.70 -2.06 -2.15
C LYS A 26 -11.65 -2.71 -1.25
N LEU A 27 -10.87 -3.65 -1.79
CA LEU A 27 -9.83 -4.36 -1.05
C LEU A 27 -8.74 -3.41 -0.52
N ILE A 28 -8.27 -2.46 -1.33
CA ILE A 28 -7.30 -1.46 -0.87
C ILE A 28 -7.89 -0.54 0.21
N ASN A 29 -9.20 -0.29 0.20
CA ASN A 29 -9.85 0.50 1.24
C ASN A 29 -10.12 -0.29 2.52
N MET A 30 -10.07 -1.62 2.51
CA MET A 30 -10.30 -2.42 3.71
C MET A 30 -9.26 -2.11 4.79
N ARG A 31 -9.75 -1.86 6.00
CA ARG A 31 -8.95 -1.56 7.19
C ARG A 31 -9.51 -2.41 8.33
N ALA A 32 -8.71 -3.33 8.84
CA ALA A 32 -9.05 -4.15 9.99
C ALA A 32 -8.47 -3.52 11.26
N ASP A 33 -9.22 -3.53 12.36
CA ASP A 33 -8.67 -3.19 13.67
C ASP A 33 -7.52 -4.14 14.01
N CYS A 34 -6.45 -3.60 14.59
CA CYS A 34 -5.32 -4.39 15.01
C CYS A 34 -4.83 -4.00 16.41
N ALA A 35 -4.17 -4.96 17.06
CA ALA A 35 -3.55 -4.71 18.35
C ALA A 35 -2.34 -3.79 18.20
N LYS A 36 -2.02 -3.06 19.28
CA LYS A 36 -0.83 -2.19 19.34
C LYS A 36 0.46 -2.94 18.97
N SER A 37 0.59 -4.21 19.33
CA SER A 37 1.76 -5.02 18.98
C SER A 37 1.99 -5.15 17.47
N LEU A 38 0.92 -5.21 16.66
CA LEU A 38 1.04 -5.20 15.20
C LEU A 38 1.35 -3.80 14.68
N ALA A 39 0.76 -2.77 15.30
CA ALA A 39 1.03 -1.37 14.96
C ALA A 39 2.47 -0.95 15.26
N ASP A 40 3.09 -1.56 16.28
CA ASP A 40 4.49 -1.35 16.67
C ASP A 40 5.47 -2.16 15.81
N HIS A 41 5.00 -2.96 14.85
CA HIS A 41 5.87 -3.74 14.00
C HIS A 41 6.74 -2.81 13.12
N PRO A 42 8.07 -3.00 13.07
CA PRO A 42 9.00 -2.02 12.50
C PRO A 42 8.81 -1.74 11.00
N THR A 43 8.23 -2.68 10.26
CA THR A 43 8.02 -2.55 8.81
C THR A 43 6.56 -2.46 8.38
N ILE A 44 5.61 -2.91 9.22
CA ILE A 44 4.20 -2.93 8.81
C ILE A 44 3.62 -1.55 9.05
N GLN A 45 3.05 -0.97 8.00
CA GLN A 45 2.40 0.32 8.14
C GLN A 45 0.99 0.13 8.68
N THR A 46 0.68 0.87 9.74
CA THR A 46 -0.67 0.99 10.29
C THR A 46 -1.07 2.45 10.33
N ILE A 47 -2.37 2.70 10.53
CA ILE A 47 -2.91 4.04 10.73
C ILE A 47 -3.75 4.06 12.01
N VAL A 48 -3.77 5.19 12.70
CA VAL A 48 -4.74 5.44 13.77
C VAL A 48 -5.94 6.15 13.15
N LEU A 49 -7.11 5.52 13.22
CA LEU A 49 -8.37 6.10 12.78
C LEU A 49 -9.40 5.93 13.90
N ASP A 50 -10.07 7.01 14.27
CA ASP A 50 -11.06 7.05 15.35
C ASP A 50 -10.53 6.45 16.68
N GLY A 51 -9.24 6.71 16.97
CA GLY A 51 -8.57 6.24 18.20
C GLY A 51 -8.16 4.77 18.19
N SER A 52 -8.39 4.02 17.11
CA SER A 52 -8.00 2.60 16.99
C SER A 52 -6.92 2.40 15.93
N HIS A 53 -5.98 1.49 16.20
CA HIS A 53 -4.99 1.07 15.20
C HIS A 53 -5.66 0.21 14.14
N LYS A 54 -5.39 0.51 12.87
CA LYS A 54 -5.90 -0.25 11.74
C LYS A 54 -4.79 -0.62 10.79
N VAL A 55 -4.90 -1.83 10.23
CA VAL A 55 -4.01 -2.35 9.19
C VAL A 55 -4.80 -2.59 7.91
N GLY A 56 -4.17 -2.30 6.77
CA GLY A 56 -4.72 -2.58 5.44
C GLY A 56 -3.74 -3.37 4.59
N LEU A 57 -4.22 -3.86 3.44
CA LEU A 57 -3.42 -4.64 2.51
C LEU A 57 -2.10 -3.94 2.13
N MET A 58 -2.16 -2.64 1.83
CA MET A 58 -0.97 -1.86 1.45
C MET A 58 0.09 -1.82 2.56
N GLY A 59 -0.33 -1.74 3.83
CA GLY A 59 0.60 -1.70 4.95
C GLY A 59 1.31 -3.03 5.18
N LEU A 60 0.62 -4.15 4.93
CA LEU A 60 1.24 -5.47 4.94
C LEU A 60 2.20 -5.65 3.75
N LEU A 61 1.78 -5.29 2.54
CA LEU A 61 2.61 -5.40 1.34
C LEU A 61 3.89 -4.57 1.46
N ASN A 62 3.79 -3.33 1.95
CA ASN A 62 4.96 -2.49 2.21
C ASN A 62 5.83 -3.02 3.35
N GLY A 63 5.28 -3.73 4.34
CA GLY A 63 6.08 -4.39 5.38
C GLY A 63 6.80 -5.66 4.92
N ILE A 64 6.28 -6.35 3.90
CA ILE A 64 6.90 -7.54 3.29
C ILE A 64 7.98 -7.14 2.28
N LEU A 65 7.70 -6.13 1.44
CA LEU A 65 8.51 -5.81 0.26
C LEU A 65 9.35 -4.55 0.43
N GLY A 66 8.97 -3.67 1.36
CA GLY A 66 9.65 -2.42 1.61
C GLY A 66 10.75 -2.55 2.66
N ASP A 67 11.71 -1.64 2.54
CA ASP A 67 12.84 -1.44 3.46
C ASP A 67 12.76 -0.08 4.17
N SER A 68 11.66 0.66 3.98
CA SER A 68 11.50 2.01 4.51
C SER A 68 10.12 2.27 5.11
N PRO A 69 10.01 3.17 6.10
CA PRO A 69 8.72 3.51 6.74
C PRO A 69 7.68 4.08 5.78
N SER A 70 8.11 4.68 4.66
CA SER A 70 7.22 5.21 3.62
C SER A 70 6.75 4.15 2.61
N GLY A 71 7.32 2.94 2.65
CA GLY A 71 7.00 1.87 1.73
C GLY A 71 7.59 2.06 0.34
N VAL A 72 7.37 1.06 -0.51
CA VAL A 72 7.92 1.00 -1.88
C VAL A 72 6.82 0.84 -2.92
N ILE A 73 5.59 0.52 -2.51
CA ILE A 73 4.41 0.43 -3.38
C ILE A 73 3.39 1.48 -2.95
N GLY A 74 2.90 2.25 -3.93
CA GLY A 74 1.81 3.19 -3.78
C GLY A 74 0.63 2.89 -4.72
N ALA A 75 -0.46 3.62 -4.55
CA ALA A 75 -1.61 3.59 -5.44
C ALA A 75 -2.04 5.01 -5.81
N ARG A 76 -2.41 5.22 -7.07
CA ARG A 76 -2.99 6.46 -7.60
C ARG A 76 -4.47 6.26 -7.87
N GLY A 77 -5.22 7.34 -7.77
CA GLY A 77 -6.66 7.30 -7.98
C GLY A 77 -7.36 8.53 -7.43
N ARG A 78 -8.69 8.55 -7.56
CA ARG A 78 -9.52 9.59 -6.97
C ARG A 78 -9.87 9.22 -5.54
N GLN A 79 -9.66 10.14 -4.61
CA GLN A 79 -9.92 9.94 -3.18
C GLN A 79 -11.01 10.87 -2.66
N LEU A 80 -11.69 10.44 -1.61
CA LEU A 80 -12.49 11.29 -0.74
C LEU A 80 -11.58 12.07 0.22
N PRO A 81 -12.08 13.15 0.87
CA PRO A 81 -11.34 13.82 1.94
C PRO A 81 -10.94 12.90 3.10
N SER A 82 -11.64 11.78 3.29
CA SER A 82 -11.30 10.74 4.27
C SER A 82 -10.07 9.90 3.90
N GLY A 83 -9.50 10.07 2.71
CA GLY A 83 -8.38 9.27 2.19
C GLY A 83 -8.79 7.94 1.56
N LEU A 84 -10.08 7.60 1.57
CA LEU A 84 -10.59 6.42 0.87
C LEU A 84 -10.60 6.65 -0.64
N PHE A 85 -10.18 5.64 -1.40
CA PHE A 85 -10.27 5.67 -2.85
C PHE A 85 -11.73 5.49 -3.30
N THR A 86 -12.21 6.38 -4.15
CA THR A 86 -13.41 6.16 -4.96
C THR A 86 -13.11 5.33 -6.20
N SER A 87 -11.89 5.45 -6.73
CA SER A 87 -11.38 4.64 -7.82
C SER A 87 -9.87 4.60 -7.78
N VAL A 88 -9.28 3.41 -7.84
CA VAL A 88 -7.84 3.22 -8.04
C VAL A 88 -7.58 3.12 -9.53
N THR A 89 -6.57 3.83 -10.03
CA THR A 89 -6.23 3.85 -11.46
C THR A 89 -4.90 3.16 -11.75
N GLU A 90 -3.99 3.10 -10.79
CA GLU A 90 -2.65 2.52 -10.99
C GLU A 90 -1.97 2.21 -9.65
N PHE A 91 -1.24 1.11 -9.57
CA PHE A 91 -0.22 0.86 -8.55
C PHE A 91 1.16 1.24 -9.07
N VAL A 92 1.95 1.92 -8.24
CA VAL A 92 3.22 2.54 -8.65
C VAL A 92 4.39 2.11 -7.78
N ASP A 93 5.57 2.06 -8.41
CA ASP A 93 6.85 1.86 -7.73
C ASP A 93 7.35 3.19 -7.19
N LEU A 94 7.31 3.35 -5.86
CA LEU A 94 7.74 4.58 -5.20
C LEU A 94 9.26 4.71 -5.14
N ARG A 95 10.02 3.64 -5.43
CA ARG A 95 11.49 3.70 -5.48
C ARG A 95 11.96 4.52 -6.69
N LYS A 96 11.22 4.44 -7.81
CA LYS A 96 11.55 5.13 -9.08
C LYS A 96 11.41 6.66 -9.03
N GLY A 97 10.99 7.22 -7.89
CA GLY A 97 10.95 8.67 -7.64
C GLY A 97 11.78 9.16 -6.46
N LYS A 98 12.50 8.26 -5.75
CA LYS A 98 13.36 8.60 -4.61
C LYS A 98 14.83 8.77 -5.05
N VAL A 99 15.07 9.66 -6.01
CA VAL A 99 16.46 9.96 -6.47
C VAL A 99 17.21 10.85 -5.45
N ASP A 100 16.50 11.50 -4.50
CA ASP A 100 17.08 12.50 -3.59
C ASP A 100 16.92 12.16 -2.09
N LEU A 101 17.44 11.01 -1.67
CA LEU A 101 17.77 10.78 -0.25
C LEU A 101 19.20 10.25 -0.12
N LEU A 102 20.13 10.92 -0.78
CA LEU A 102 21.52 10.99 -0.35
C LEU A 102 21.71 12.36 0.31
N THR A 103 21.47 12.42 1.62
CA THR A 103 22.00 13.48 2.50
C THR A 103 23.13 12.90 3.31
#